data_AF-A0A7W7DSY2-F1
#
_entry.id   AF-A0A7W7DSY2-F1
#
_cell.length_a   1.000
_cell.length_b   1.000
_cell.length_c   1.000
_cell.angle_alpha   90.00
_cell.angle_beta   90.00
_cell.angle_gamma   90.00
#
_symmetry.space_group_name_H-M   'P 1'
#
loop_
_entity.id
_entity.type
_entity.pdbx_description
1 polymer ?
#
loop_
_entity_poly.entity_id
_entity_poly.type
_entity_poly.pdbx_seq_one_letter_code
_entity_poly.pdbx_strand_id
1 'polypeptide(L)'
;MTTNQNAVAREIRPRHAAFAVEDIVEAVRHVRAAGAELLRIPANYCDDLAAPYEFPDGELETYHELGILRDRDEQGGEFRRCYTDTVGYVFFEIVQRTGGYRGYGAAKAFVRFAAQRR
;
A
#
# COMPACT_ATOMS: atom_id res chain seq x y z
N MET A 1 13.43 -12.36 -47.29
CA MET A 1 12.80 -11.25 -46.54
C MET A 1 11.38 -11.65 -46.19
N THR A 2 11.13 -12.17 -44.99
CA THR A 2 9.95 -11.87 -44.15
C THR A 2 10.16 -12.58 -42.81
N THR A 3 10.73 -11.88 -41.84
CA THR A 3 10.78 -12.35 -40.45
C THR A 3 9.43 -12.08 -39.83
N ASN A 4 8.81 -13.14 -39.33
CA ASN A 4 7.51 -13.15 -38.67
C ASN A 4 7.52 -12.22 -37.45
N GLN A 5 6.88 -11.04 -37.57
CA GLN A 5 6.59 -10.12 -36.47
C GLN A 5 5.45 -10.71 -35.63
N ASN A 6 5.73 -11.73 -34.83
CA ASN A 6 4.77 -12.22 -33.83
C ASN A 6 5.49 -12.55 -32.53
N ALA A 7 5.80 -11.49 -31.79
CA ALA A 7 5.98 -11.54 -30.35
C ALA A 7 5.47 -10.21 -29.81
N VAL A 8 4.16 -10.14 -29.55
CA VAL A 8 3.62 -9.14 -28.65
C VAL A 8 4.42 -9.22 -27.35
N ALA A 9 5.24 -8.21 -27.07
CA ALA A 9 5.91 -8.10 -25.78
C ALA A 9 4.82 -8.13 -24.71
N ARG A 10 4.73 -9.24 -23.98
CA ARG A 10 3.76 -9.40 -22.90
C ARG A 10 4.06 -8.29 -21.90
N GLU A 11 3.14 -7.33 -21.75
CA GLU A 11 3.26 -6.25 -20.78
C GLU A 11 3.45 -6.89 -19.39
N ILE A 12 4.68 -6.85 -18.86
CA ILE A 12 5.01 -7.43 -17.56
C ILE A 12 4.46 -6.47 -16.51
N ARG A 13 3.23 -6.74 -16.05
CA ARG A 13 2.62 -5.97 -14.96
C ARG A 13 3.21 -6.42 -13.62
N PRO A 14 3.59 -5.48 -12.74
CA PRO A 14 4.06 -5.84 -11.42
C PRO A 14 2.99 -6.64 -10.67
N ARG A 15 3.41 -7.78 -10.12
CA ARG A 15 2.58 -8.67 -9.31
C ARG A 15 2.81 -8.38 -7.84
N HIS A 16 1.88 -8.79 -6.98
CA HIS A 16 2.09 -8.67 -5.54
C HIS A 16 1.50 -9.84 -4.78
N ALA A 17 2.03 -10.02 -3.57
CA ALA A 17 1.49 -10.88 -2.54
C ALA A 17 1.27 -10.03 -1.28
N ALA A 18 0.17 -10.30 -0.57
CA ALA A 18 -0.19 -9.60 0.64
C ALA A 18 -0.01 -10.52 1.86
N PHE A 19 0.59 -9.99 2.93
CA PHE A 19 0.80 -10.69 4.19
C PHE A 19 0.01 -10.02 5.31
N ALA A 20 -0.84 -10.80 5.98
CA ALA A 20 -1.60 -10.31 7.11
C ALA A 20 -0.75 -10.26 8.38
N VAL A 21 -0.87 -9.17 9.14
CA VAL A 21 -0.21 -8.94 10.42
C VAL A 21 -1.22 -8.44 11.46
N GLU A 22 -0.88 -8.63 12.74
CA GLU A 22 -1.69 -8.15 13.85
C GLU A 22 -1.42 -6.67 14.16
N ASP A 23 -0.17 -6.22 14.01
CA ASP A 23 0.25 -4.82 14.14
C ASP A 23 1.07 -4.39 12.92
N ILE A 24 0.47 -3.52 12.09
CA ILE A 24 1.11 -3.02 10.88
C ILE A 24 2.22 -2.02 11.15
N VAL A 25 2.12 -1.21 12.21
CA VAL A 25 3.13 -0.19 12.51
C VAL A 25 4.42 -0.89 12.94
N GLU A 26 4.31 -1.88 13.83
CA GLU A 26 5.46 -2.69 14.24
C GLU A 26 6.04 -3.48 13.07
N ALA A 27 5.19 -4.19 12.31
CA ALA A 27 5.65 -5.00 11.18
C ALA A 27 6.38 -4.16 10.11
N VAL A 28 5.84 -3.00 9.74
CA VAL A 28 6.45 -2.12 8.74
C VAL A 28 7.76 -1.53 9.23
N ARG A 29 7.88 -1.19 10.53
CA ARG A 29 9.15 -0.78 11.13
C ARG A 29 10.21 -1.88 11.04
N HIS A 30 9.84 -3.12 11.33
CA HIS A 30 10.76 -4.26 11.18
C HIS A 30 11.18 -4.49 9.73
N VAL A 31 10.24 -4.44 8.78
CA VAL A 31 10.52 -4.60 7.35
C VAL A 31 11.48 -3.51 6.85
N ARG A 32 11.26 -2.25 7.26
CA ARG A 32 12.15 -1.14 6.93
C ARG A 32 13.53 -1.29 7.58
N ALA A 33 13.59 -1.70 8.86
CA ALA A 33 14.85 -1.95 9.56
C ALA A 33 15.66 -3.09 8.94
N ALA A 34 14.99 -4.08 8.34
CA ALA A 34 15.60 -5.16 7.57
C ALA A 34 16.12 -4.72 6.18
N GLY A 35 15.95 -3.44 5.81
CA GLY A 35 16.50 -2.86 4.57
C GLY A 35 15.53 -2.82 3.40
N ALA A 36 14.25 -3.16 3.58
CA ALA A 36 13.27 -3.02 2.51
C ALA A 36 12.90 -1.54 2.29
N GLU A 37 12.87 -1.14 1.02
CA GLU A 37 12.33 0.16 0.64
C GLU A 37 10.80 0.11 0.61
N LEU A 38 10.17 1.14 1.17
CA LEU A 38 8.72 1.28 1.22
C LEU A 38 8.26 2.27 0.15
N LEU A 39 7.09 2.02 -0.41
CA LEU A 39 6.49 2.90 -1.40
C LEU A 39 6.15 4.25 -0.74
N ARG A 40 6.75 5.33 -1.25
CA ARG A 40 6.52 6.68 -0.71
C ARG A 40 5.13 7.18 -1.13
N ILE A 41 4.27 7.38 -0.13
CA ILE A 41 2.93 7.91 -0.35
C ILE A 41 2.99 9.44 -0.55
N PRO A 42 2.23 10.01 -1.50
CA PRO A 42 2.13 11.46 -1.66
C PRO A 42 1.64 12.16 -0.38
N ALA A 43 2.27 13.28 0.01
CA ALA A 43 1.94 14.00 1.25
C ALA A 43 0.46 14.43 1.33
N ASN A 44 -0.13 14.81 0.19
CA ASN A 44 -1.55 15.19 0.11
C ASN A 44 -2.52 14.07 0.53
N TYR A 45 -2.08 12.80 0.52
CA TYR A 45 -2.90 11.71 1.05
C TYR A 45 -3.17 11.85 2.55
N CYS A 46 -2.18 12.29 3.33
CA CYS A 46 -2.35 12.43 4.78
C CYS A 46 -3.30 13.58 5.11
N ASP A 47 -3.25 14.67 4.34
CA ASP A 47 -4.21 15.77 4.44
C ASP A 47 -5.64 15.29 4.15
N ASP A 48 -5.82 14.52 3.07
CA ASP A 48 -7.12 13.93 2.71
C ASP A 48 -7.60 12.89 3.75
N LEU A 49 -6.67 12.20 4.40
CA LEU A 49 -6.97 11.19 5.42
C LEU A 49 -7.38 11.82 6.76
N ALA A 50 -6.80 12.96 7.13
CA ALA A 50 -7.13 13.67 8.36
C ALA A 50 -8.53 14.31 8.34
N ALA A 51 -9.02 14.73 7.17
CA ALA A 51 -10.27 15.49 7.08
C ALA A 51 -11.52 14.77 7.67
N PRO A 52 -11.75 13.47 7.45
CA PRO A 52 -12.90 12.77 8.02
C PRO A 52 -12.64 12.01 9.33
N TYR A 53 -11.43 12.01 9.89
CA TYR A 53 -11.07 11.14 11.02
C TYR A 53 -10.22 11.85 12.07
N GLU A 54 -10.50 11.57 13.34
CA GLU A 54 -9.61 11.91 14.45
C GLU A 54 -8.53 10.82 14.58
N PHE A 55 -7.29 11.27 14.78
CA PHE A 55 -6.13 10.41 15.05
C PHE A 55 -5.59 10.75 16.43
N PRO A 56 -5.18 9.75 17.23
CA PRO A 56 -4.30 9.94 18.37
C PRO A 56 -3.05 10.73 17.96
N ASP A 57 -2.53 11.53 18.90
CA ASP A 57 -1.31 12.32 18.71
C ASP A 57 -0.16 11.46 18.17
N GLY A 58 0.42 11.86 17.04
CA GLY A 58 1.55 11.18 16.41
C GLY A 58 1.21 9.99 15.51
N GLU A 59 -0.06 9.53 15.46
CA GLU A 59 -0.43 8.39 14.61
C GLU A 59 -0.41 8.77 13.12
N LEU A 60 -0.92 9.95 12.75
CA LEU A 60 -0.95 10.39 11.37
C LEU A 60 0.46 10.60 10.80
N GLU A 61 1.35 11.19 11.60
CA GLU A 61 2.78 11.35 11.27
C GLU A 61 3.43 9.98 11.08
N THR A 62 3.16 9.03 11.98
CA THR A 62 3.64 7.64 11.84
C THR A 62 3.16 7.01 10.53
N TYR A 63 1.89 7.21 10.16
CA TYR A 63 1.35 6.66 8.91
C TYR A 63 1.99 7.31 7.69
N HIS A 64 2.20 8.62 7.73
CA HIS A 64 2.91 9.34 6.67
C HIS A 64 4.34 8.82 6.49
N GLU A 65 5.10 8.70 7.58
CA GLU A 65 6.48 8.24 7.57
C GLU A 65 6.63 6.79 7.07
N LEU A 66 5.67 5.93 7.43
CA LEU A 66 5.68 4.51 7.06
C LEU A 66 4.91 4.22 5.77
N GLY A 67 4.31 5.22 5.13
CA GLY A 67 3.51 5.04 3.92
C GLY A 67 2.28 4.14 4.14
N ILE A 68 1.67 4.20 5.32
CA ILE A 68 0.49 3.40 5.66
C ILE A 68 -0.76 4.08 5.10
N LEU A 69 -1.49 3.32 4.28
CA LEU A 69 -2.82 3.68 3.81
C LEU A 69 -3.88 3.08 4.74
N ARG A 70 -4.94 3.84 5.01
CA ARG A 70 -6.11 3.39 5.75
C ARG A 70 -7.38 3.48 4.89
N ASP A 71 -8.25 2.51 5.10
CA ASP A 71 -9.62 2.48 4.63
C ASP A 71 -10.56 2.02 5.77
N ARG A 72 -11.80 2.48 5.73
CA ARG A 72 -12.84 2.11 6.70
C ARG A 72 -14.14 1.85 5.97
N ASP A 73 -14.80 0.73 6.28
CA ASP A 73 -16.10 0.42 5.71
C ASP A 73 -17.26 1.02 6.52
N GLU A 74 -18.47 0.91 5.96
CA GLU A 74 -19.71 1.41 6.58
C GLU A 74 -20.05 0.73 7.91
N GLN A 75 -19.54 -0.49 8.15
CA GLN A 75 -19.75 -1.23 9.39
C GLN A 75 -18.71 -0.86 10.47
N GLY A 76 -17.81 0.06 10.14
CA GLY A 76 -16.77 0.54 11.02
C GLY A 76 -15.51 -0.32 11.06
N GLY A 77 -15.43 -1.37 10.23
CA GLY A 77 -14.25 -2.20 10.06
C GLY A 77 -13.11 -1.39 9.44
N GLU A 78 -11.87 -1.68 9.82
CA GLU A 78 -10.70 -0.97 9.32
C GLU A 78 -9.75 -1.86 8.54
N PHE A 79 -9.12 -1.26 7.55
CA PHE A 79 -8.10 -1.88 6.74
C PHE A 79 -6.91 -0.94 6.59
N ARG A 80 -5.77 -1.36 7.11
CA ARG A 80 -4.50 -0.64 7.03
C ARG A 80 -3.54 -1.44 6.18
N ARG A 81 -2.76 -0.76 5.34
CA ARG A 81 -1.83 -1.41 4.43
C ARG A 81 -0.62 -0.55 4.08
N CYS A 82 0.49 -1.21 3.84
CA CYS A 82 1.73 -0.59 3.37
C CYS A 82 2.29 -1.45 2.22
N TYR A 83 2.99 -0.81 1.28
CA TYR A 83 3.60 -1.48 0.15
C TYR A 83 5.12 -1.32 0.22
N THR A 84 5.85 -2.37 -0.13
CA THR A 84 7.26 -2.22 -0.49
C THR A 84 7.37 -1.53 -1.85
N ASP A 85 8.55 -1.02 -2.17
CA ASP A 85 8.88 -0.73 -3.56
C ASP A 85 8.94 -2.03 -4.40
N THR A 86 8.93 -1.88 -5.72
CA THR A 86 8.95 -3.00 -6.65
C THR A 86 10.37 -3.53 -6.81
N VAL A 87 10.57 -4.80 -6.44
CA VAL A 87 11.80 -5.54 -6.69
C VAL A 87 11.62 -6.39 -7.95
N GLY A 88 12.22 -5.94 -9.05
CA GLY A 88 12.05 -6.56 -10.37
C GLY A 88 10.61 -6.41 -10.88
N TYR A 89 9.80 -7.46 -10.76
CA TYR A 89 8.38 -7.47 -11.18
C TYR A 89 7.42 -7.77 -10.02
N VAL A 90 7.91 -7.79 -8.78
CA VAL A 90 7.09 -8.07 -7.59
C VAL A 90 7.23 -6.96 -6.57
N PHE A 91 6.12 -6.63 -5.92
CA PHE A 91 6.12 -5.85 -4.68
C PHE A 91 5.31 -6.61 -3.64
N PHE A 92 5.49 -6.28 -2.37
CA PHE A 92 4.77 -6.91 -1.29
C PHE A 92 3.85 -5.91 -0.61
N GLU A 93 2.73 -6.42 -0.12
CA GLU A 93 1.77 -5.66 0.66
C GLU A 93 1.71 -6.24 2.08
N ILE A 94 1.81 -5.37 3.07
CA ILE A 94 1.62 -5.73 4.49
C ILE A 94 0.25 -5.20 4.87
N VAL A 95 -0.60 -6.06 5.41
CA VAL A 95 -1.99 -5.70 5.69
C VAL A 95 -2.42 -6.03 7.11
N GLN A 96 -3.24 -5.16 7.69
CA GLN A 96 -3.94 -5.39 8.94
C GLN A 96 -5.42 -5.10 8.75
N ARG A 97 -6.27 -6.02 9.24
CA ARG A 97 -7.73 -5.89 9.22
C ARG A 97 -8.24 -5.98 10.64
N THR A 98 -9.12 -5.06 11.02
CA THR A 98 -9.78 -5.05 12.33
C THR A 98 -11.26 -4.76 12.16
N GLY A 99 -12.05 -4.96 13.23
CA GLY A 99 -13.48 -4.64 13.23
C GLY A 99 -14.30 -5.42 12.17
N GLY A 100 -13.81 -6.57 11.71
CA GLY A 100 -14.52 -7.41 10.75
C GLY A 100 -14.44 -6.97 9.29
N TYR A 101 -13.58 -6.02 8.93
CA TYR A 101 -13.46 -5.52 7.54
C TYR A 101 -13.18 -6.65 6.52
N ARG A 102 -13.97 -6.72 5.45
CA ARG A 102 -13.87 -7.76 4.40
C ARG A 102 -13.50 -7.26 3.00
N GLY A 103 -13.38 -5.95 2.80
CA GLY A 103 -13.08 -5.35 1.51
C GLY A 103 -11.63 -5.54 1.05
N TYR A 104 -11.28 -4.94 -0.08
CA TYR A 104 -9.90 -4.94 -0.60
C TYR A 104 -9.27 -3.54 -0.60
N GLY A 105 -9.93 -2.54 -0.03
CA GLY A 105 -9.40 -1.17 -0.03
C GLY A 105 -9.34 -0.52 -1.41
N ALA A 106 -10.13 -1.00 -2.37
CA ALA A 106 -10.09 -0.57 -3.77
C ALA A 106 -10.26 0.94 -3.94
N ALA A 107 -11.04 1.59 -3.07
CA ALA A 107 -11.24 3.04 -3.06
C ALA A 107 -9.92 3.83 -3.00
N LYS A 108 -8.90 3.32 -2.31
CA LYS A 108 -7.58 3.97 -2.17
C LYS A 108 -6.50 3.35 -3.07
N ALA A 109 -6.87 2.50 -4.03
CA ALA A 109 -5.90 1.86 -4.94
C ALA A 109 -5.20 2.86 -5.88
N PHE A 110 -5.86 3.99 -6.22
CA PHE A 110 -5.26 5.05 -7.03
C PHE A 110 -4.03 5.70 -6.38
N VAL A 111 -4.00 5.77 -5.04
CA VAL A 111 -2.87 6.31 -4.28
C VAL A 111 -1.62 5.47 -4.52
N ARG A 112 -1.75 4.14 -4.48
CA ARG A 112 -0.68 3.21 -4.84
C ARG A 112 -0.25 3.40 -6.30
N PHE A 113 -1.19 3.47 -7.23
CA PHE A 113 -0.85 3.66 -8.65
C PHE A 113 -0.09 4.97 -8.89
N ALA A 114 -0.45 6.06 -8.21
CA ALA A 114 0.26 7.32 -8.29
C ALA A 114 1.68 7.21 -7.70
N ALA A 115 1.85 6.45 -6.62
CA ALA A 115 3.15 6.24 -6.01
C ALA A 115 4.08 5.32 -6.83
N GLN A 116 3.54 4.31 -7.52
CA GLN A 116 4.30 3.37 -8.37
C GLN A 116 4.69 3.94 -9.75
N ARG A 117 4.16 5.09 -10.14
CA ARG A 117 4.43 5.74 -11.44
C ARG A 117 5.66 6.66 -11.42
N ARG A 118 6.42 6.65 -10.34
CA ARG A 118 7.56 7.53 -10.11
C ARG A 118 8.85 6.93 -10.64
#